data_AF-A0A2D2DT17-F1
#
_entry.id   AF-A0A2D2DT17-F1
#
_cell.length_a   1.000
_cell.length_b   1.000
_cell.length_c   1.000
_cell.angle_alpha   90.00
_cell.angle_beta   90.00
_cell.angle_gamma   90.00
#
_symmetry.space_group_name_H-M   'P 1'
#
loop_
_entity.id
_entity.type
_entity.pdbx_description
1 polymer ?
#
loop_
_entity_poly.entity_id
_entity_poly.type
_entity_poly.pdbx_seq_one_letter_code
_entity_poly.pdbx_strand_id
1 'polypeptide(L)'
;MHSRTRHIAVTAIAFAALFAPQLAHADTVHIETSGLTFDTFQSPYAETLVSDVNGAATFSLVNAAHFMGNPNMLNYHTVHGSVFQLSARAGHKVTGYSVTGGFWGELHVGQSPDGSGFPGSAETRSGAWAYAHDVVGGDNFALGEHTTSNLQGHSDFRFDSGPLNKTQPFYLTFEGYIEGYAAPAIWYGNEPGQMWPYRDYSRADVRLKGPLLLTVYTQAVPEPHTYAMTLAGLALLAGVARRRKRAARAGAQA
;
A
#
# COMPACT_ATOMS: atom_id res chain seq x y z
N MET A 1 71.09 13.49 24.14
CA MET A 1 70.59 14.82 24.58
C MET A 1 69.89 15.49 23.41
N HIS A 2 68.79 16.20 23.71
CA HIS A 2 67.78 16.85 22.84
C HIS A 2 68.28 17.35 21.47
N SER A 3 67.51 17.32 20.38
CA SER A 3 66.21 18.01 20.24
C SER A 3 65.55 17.70 18.89
N ARG A 4 64.22 17.55 18.92
CA ARG A 4 63.13 17.89 17.97
C ARG A 4 63.48 18.13 16.49
N THR A 5 62.60 17.69 15.57
CA THR A 5 61.84 18.58 14.64
C THR A 5 60.86 17.80 13.73
N ARG A 6 59.58 18.10 13.94
CA ARG A 6 58.41 18.27 13.02
C ARG A 6 57.79 17.11 12.23
N HIS A 7 56.48 17.00 12.49
CA HIS A 7 55.41 16.46 11.66
C HIS A 7 55.42 16.98 10.22
N ILE A 8 55.16 16.09 9.27
CA ILE A 8 54.28 16.35 8.13
C ILE A 8 53.40 15.10 7.96
N ALA A 9 52.11 15.26 8.22
CA ALA A 9 51.07 14.35 7.77
C ALA A 9 50.80 14.64 6.28
N VAL A 10 50.77 13.61 5.44
CA VAL A 10 50.08 13.68 4.15
C VAL A 10 49.12 12.51 4.06
N THR A 11 47.86 12.89 4.16
CA THR A 11 46.64 12.16 3.91
C THR A 11 46.64 11.63 2.47
N ALA A 12 46.53 10.31 2.28
CA ALA A 12 46.17 9.74 0.98
C ALA A 12 44.65 9.48 0.98
N ILE A 13 43.90 10.41 0.40
CA ILE A 13 42.46 10.27 0.15
C ILE A 13 42.26 9.57 -1.20
N ALA A 14 41.56 8.43 -1.11
CA ALA A 14 40.56 7.86 -2.01
C ALA A 14 40.77 7.94 -3.53
N PHE A 15 40.82 6.75 -4.17
CA PHE A 15 40.17 6.50 -5.46
C PHE A 15 39.75 5.02 -5.53
N ALA A 16 38.66 4.67 -4.83
CA ALA A 16 37.97 3.40 -5.00
C ALA A 16 36.46 3.64 -4.82
N ALA A 17 35.88 4.45 -5.70
CA ALA A 17 34.44 4.66 -5.78
C ALA A 17 34.04 5.01 -7.22
N LEU A 18 34.42 4.17 -8.17
CA LEU A 18 33.84 4.17 -9.51
C LEU A 18 33.45 2.71 -9.75
N PHE A 19 32.17 2.48 -10.06
CA PHE A 19 31.53 1.18 -10.33
C PHE A 19 30.88 0.40 -9.16
N ALA A 20 30.31 1.08 -8.17
CA ALA A 20 29.12 0.51 -7.52
C ALA A 20 27.90 1.02 -8.29
N PRO A 21 27.08 0.18 -8.94
CA PRO A 21 25.73 0.62 -9.31
C PRO A 21 25.03 0.93 -7.99
N GLN A 22 24.84 2.23 -7.71
CA GLN A 22 23.91 2.66 -6.69
C GLN A 22 22.52 2.27 -7.20
N LEU A 23 22.07 1.05 -6.89
CA LEU A 23 20.65 0.81 -6.70
C LEU A 23 20.27 1.64 -5.47
N ALA A 24 19.96 2.91 -5.70
CA ALA A 24 19.32 3.75 -4.70
C ALA A 24 17.91 3.18 -4.52
N HIS A 25 17.78 2.14 -3.69
CA HIS A 25 16.51 1.81 -3.08
C HIS A 25 16.08 3.06 -2.32
N ALA A 26 14.85 3.53 -2.52
CA ALA A 26 14.34 4.58 -1.66
C ALA A 26 14.38 4.03 -0.22
N ASP A 27 14.97 4.81 0.68
CA ASP A 27 14.89 4.57 2.11
C ASP A 27 13.43 4.33 2.50
N THR A 28 13.20 3.51 3.53
CA THR A 28 11.90 3.35 4.20
C THR A 28 11.13 4.66 4.19
N VAL A 29 10.00 4.71 3.47
CA VAL A 29 9.17 5.92 3.45
C VAL A 29 8.39 5.95 4.76
N HIS A 30 8.61 7.01 5.52
CA HIS A 30 7.89 7.31 6.76
C HIS A 30 6.93 8.49 6.51
N ILE A 31 5.63 8.26 6.70
CA ILE A 31 4.60 9.28 6.55
C ILE A 31 3.86 9.44 7.87
N GLU A 32 3.86 10.65 8.40
CA GLU A 32 3.05 11.03 9.55
C GLU A 32 1.71 11.64 9.11
N THR A 33 0.63 11.24 9.78
CA THR A 33 -0.70 11.85 9.62
C THR A 33 -1.21 12.38 10.95
N SER A 34 -2.42 12.94 10.95
CA SER A 34 -3.10 13.41 12.15
C SER A 34 -3.33 12.29 13.18
N GLY A 35 -3.63 11.06 12.73
CA GLY A 35 -4.05 9.95 13.58
C GLY A 35 -3.14 8.71 13.56
N LEU A 36 -2.22 8.59 12.61
CA LEU A 36 -1.34 7.42 12.49
C LEU A 36 0.04 7.76 11.87
N THR A 37 0.95 6.79 11.91
CA THR A 37 2.15 6.74 11.06
C THR A 37 2.05 5.57 10.09
N PHE A 38 2.54 5.79 8.88
CA PHE A 38 2.59 4.82 7.79
C PHE A 38 4.04 4.65 7.35
N ASP A 39 4.53 3.42 7.46
CA ASP A 39 5.91 3.07 7.12
C ASP A 39 5.93 1.99 6.03
N THR A 40 6.75 2.18 5.00
CA THR A 40 6.91 1.19 3.93
C THR A 40 8.19 0.39 4.06
N PHE A 41 8.13 -0.91 3.83
CA PHE A 41 9.33 -1.72 3.69
C PHE A 41 9.83 -1.70 2.25
N GLN A 42 11.10 -1.29 2.05
CA GLN A 42 11.86 -1.43 0.80
C GLN A 42 11.03 -1.26 -0.49
N SER A 43 10.72 -0.01 -0.86
CA SER A 43 10.00 0.30 -2.08
C SER A 43 10.89 1.09 -3.05
N PRO A 44 11.06 0.68 -4.32
CA PRO A 44 11.77 1.49 -5.30
C PRO A 44 11.00 2.77 -5.67
N TYR A 45 9.69 2.81 -5.43
CA TYR A 45 8.85 3.98 -5.64
C TYR A 45 8.18 4.38 -4.33
N ALA A 46 8.38 5.64 -3.92
CA ALA A 46 7.82 6.12 -2.67
C ALA A 46 6.29 6.17 -2.74
N GLU A 47 5.63 5.57 -1.75
CA GLU A 47 4.19 5.74 -1.56
C GLU A 47 3.90 7.18 -1.12
N THR A 48 2.68 7.65 -1.40
CA THR A 48 2.34 9.07 -1.21
C THR A 48 1.08 9.26 -0.41
N LEU A 49 1.05 10.27 0.46
CA LEU A 49 -0.16 10.72 1.14
C LEU A 49 -1.01 11.54 0.15
N VAL A 50 -2.25 11.09 -0.07
CA VAL A 50 -3.23 11.76 -0.95
C VAL A 50 -4.11 12.71 -0.15
N SER A 51 -4.56 12.29 1.04
CA SER A 51 -5.40 13.10 1.91
C SER A 51 -5.28 12.65 3.37
N ASP A 52 -5.53 13.59 4.29
CA ASP A 52 -5.63 13.36 5.73
C ASP A 52 -6.69 14.31 6.29
N VAL A 53 -7.94 13.85 6.33
CA VAL A 53 -9.10 14.67 6.72
C VAL A 53 -10.11 13.84 7.49
N ASN A 54 -10.71 14.43 8.52
CA ASN A 54 -11.83 13.83 9.29
C ASN A 54 -11.53 12.42 9.84
N GLY A 55 -10.29 12.17 10.27
CA GLY A 55 -9.86 10.87 10.78
C GLY A 55 -9.66 9.82 9.69
N ALA A 56 -9.66 10.17 8.41
CA ALA A 56 -9.33 9.28 7.30
C ALA A 56 -8.05 9.77 6.61
N ALA A 57 -7.03 8.91 6.58
CA ALA A 57 -5.82 9.14 5.80
C ALA A 57 -5.81 8.21 4.59
N THR A 58 -5.67 8.77 3.39
CA THR A 58 -5.59 8.02 2.13
C THR A 58 -4.19 8.10 1.56
N PHE A 59 -3.61 6.94 1.25
CA PHE A 59 -2.31 6.75 0.64
C PHE A 59 -2.49 6.20 -0.77
N SER A 60 -1.67 6.66 -1.72
CA SER A 60 -1.53 6.02 -3.03
C SER A 60 -0.39 5.02 -2.96
N LEU A 61 -0.71 3.76 -3.30
CA LEU A 61 0.23 2.65 -3.41
C LEU A 61 0.82 2.64 -4.84
N VAL A 62 1.67 3.63 -5.10
CA VAL A 62 2.38 3.90 -6.35
C VAL A 62 3.24 2.71 -6.77
N ASN A 63 3.89 2.03 -5.83
CA ASN A 63 4.79 0.93 -6.15
C ASN A 63 4.05 -0.23 -6.83
N ALA A 64 2.94 -0.67 -6.24
CA ALA A 64 2.09 -1.71 -6.78
C ALA A 64 1.55 -1.35 -8.17
N ALA A 65 1.04 -0.11 -8.31
CA ALA A 65 0.51 0.39 -9.58
C ALA A 65 1.59 0.49 -10.67
N HIS A 66 2.83 0.83 -10.31
CA HIS A 66 3.93 0.88 -11.26
C HIS A 66 4.31 -0.53 -11.76
N PHE A 67 4.55 -1.47 -10.84
CA PHE A 67 4.97 -2.83 -11.19
C PHE A 67 3.93 -3.58 -12.01
N MET A 68 2.65 -3.43 -11.67
CA MET A 68 1.55 -4.13 -12.35
C MET A 68 0.89 -3.27 -13.44
N GLY A 69 1.47 -2.11 -13.80
CA GLY A 69 0.88 -1.16 -14.76
C GLY A 69 1.37 -1.30 -16.20
N ASN A 70 2.55 -1.90 -16.41
CA ASN A 70 3.26 -1.88 -17.70
C ASN A 70 3.76 -3.28 -18.11
N PRO A 71 2.88 -4.19 -18.56
CA PRO A 71 3.33 -5.45 -19.15
C PRO A 71 4.09 -5.17 -20.46
N ASN A 72 5.32 -5.66 -20.57
CA ASN A 72 6.22 -5.36 -21.70
C ASN A 72 6.37 -6.52 -22.70
N MET A 73 5.50 -7.55 -22.66
CA MET A 73 5.67 -8.78 -23.46
C MET A 73 4.33 -9.39 -23.92
N LEU A 74 4.39 -10.24 -24.95
CA LEU A 74 3.24 -11.06 -25.41
C LEU A 74 2.84 -12.15 -24.40
N ASN A 75 3.83 -12.64 -23.66
CA ASN A 75 3.66 -13.60 -22.58
C ASN A 75 4.38 -13.03 -21.35
N TYR A 76 3.65 -12.80 -20.28
CA TYR A 76 4.21 -12.27 -19.05
C TYR A 76 3.49 -12.82 -17.83
N HIS A 77 4.23 -12.86 -16.73
CA HIS A 77 3.71 -13.11 -15.40
C HIS A 77 4.43 -12.15 -14.47
N THR A 78 3.71 -11.18 -13.93
CA THR A 78 4.25 -10.20 -12.98
C THR A 78 3.55 -10.38 -11.65
N VAL A 79 4.33 -10.48 -10.59
CA VAL A 79 3.86 -10.58 -9.21
C VAL A 79 4.36 -9.37 -8.45
N HIS A 80 3.53 -8.85 -7.56
CA HIS A 80 3.88 -7.77 -6.66
C HIS A 80 3.48 -8.15 -5.24
N GLY A 81 4.34 -7.84 -4.27
CA GLY A 81 4.06 -7.95 -2.85
C GLY A 81 4.64 -6.74 -2.13
N SER A 82 3.86 -6.16 -1.23
CA SER A 82 4.25 -5.02 -0.41
C SER A 82 3.70 -5.18 1.00
N VAL A 83 4.50 -4.74 1.97
CA VAL A 83 4.13 -4.72 3.39
C VAL A 83 4.26 -3.29 3.89
N PHE A 84 3.28 -2.86 4.67
CA PHE A 84 3.22 -1.54 5.27
C PHE A 84 2.99 -1.69 6.77
N GLN A 85 3.74 -0.95 7.60
CA GLN A 85 3.44 -0.86 9.02
C GLN A 85 2.53 0.33 9.27
N LEU A 86 1.45 0.08 9.99
CA LEU A 86 0.49 1.09 10.42
C LEU A 86 0.55 1.20 11.95
N SER A 87 0.84 2.39 12.46
CA SER A 87 0.88 2.64 13.91
C SER A 87 -0.03 3.80 14.27
N ALA A 88 -1.04 3.56 15.13
CA ALA A 88 -1.87 4.64 15.64
C ALA A 88 -1.01 5.61 16.47
N ARG A 89 -1.25 6.93 16.32
CA ARG A 89 -0.59 7.93 17.18
C ARG A 89 -1.13 7.83 18.61
N ALA A 90 -0.38 8.37 19.56
CA ALA A 90 -0.85 8.50 20.94
C ALA A 90 -2.23 9.18 20.99
N GLY A 91 -3.12 8.67 21.83
CA GLY A 91 -4.49 9.15 21.91
C GLY A 91 -5.37 8.82 20.70
N HIS A 92 -4.93 7.93 19.78
CA HIS A 92 -5.72 7.47 18.64
C HIS A 92 -5.80 5.95 18.58
N LYS A 93 -6.75 5.47 17.78
CA LYS A 93 -6.86 4.08 17.36
C LYS A 93 -7.26 3.99 15.89
N VAL A 94 -6.84 2.93 15.22
CA VAL A 94 -7.33 2.56 13.89
C VAL A 94 -8.66 1.82 14.04
N THR A 95 -9.68 2.32 13.34
CA THR A 95 -11.06 1.82 13.36
C THR A 95 -11.43 1.02 12.12
N GLY A 96 -10.59 1.04 11.09
CA GLY A 96 -10.73 0.25 9.89
C GLY A 96 -9.77 0.70 8.80
N TYR A 97 -9.72 -0.03 7.70
CA TYR A 97 -9.10 0.41 6.46
C TYR A 97 -9.91 -0.06 5.25
N SER A 98 -9.66 0.57 4.11
CA SER A 98 -10.12 0.08 2.82
C SER A 98 -9.02 0.18 1.76
N VAL A 99 -8.91 -0.84 0.92
CA VAL A 99 -8.04 -0.84 -0.27
C VAL A 99 -8.94 -0.81 -1.49
N THR A 100 -8.74 0.17 -2.38
CA THR A 100 -9.52 0.32 -3.60
C THR A 100 -8.61 0.44 -4.81
N GLY A 101 -8.92 -0.31 -5.86
CA GLY A 101 -8.22 -0.27 -7.13
C GLY A 101 -9.05 -0.90 -8.23
N GLY A 102 -8.42 -1.26 -9.33
CA GLY A 102 -9.08 -2.02 -10.39
C GLY A 102 -8.10 -2.58 -11.39
N PHE A 103 -8.55 -3.54 -12.17
CA PHE A 103 -7.84 -4.02 -13.35
C PHE A 103 -8.46 -3.42 -14.60
N TRP A 104 -7.61 -3.19 -15.60
CA TRP A 104 -8.04 -2.98 -16.97
C TRP A 104 -7.44 -4.08 -17.83
N GLY A 105 -8.18 -4.57 -18.82
CA GLY A 105 -7.69 -5.55 -19.76
C GLY A 105 -8.25 -5.39 -21.17
N GLU A 106 -7.49 -5.92 -22.13
CA GLU A 106 -7.83 -5.97 -23.55
C GLU A 106 -7.34 -7.30 -24.12
N LEU A 107 -8.22 -7.98 -24.86
CA LEU A 107 -7.91 -9.22 -25.55
C LEU A 107 -8.23 -9.10 -27.03
N HIS A 108 -7.27 -9.49 -27.84
CA HIS A 108 -7.44 -9.70 -29.26
C HIS A 108 -6.93 -11.09 -29.61
N VAL A 109 -7.78 -11.91 -30.23
CA VAL A 109 -7.40 -13.22 -30.75
C VAL A 109 -7.21 -13.05 -32.24
N GLY A 110 -5.99 -13.30 -32.74
CA GLY A 110 -5.71 -13.24 -34.17
C GLY A 110 -6.52 -14.27 -34.94
N GLN A 111 -6.91 -13.92 -36.16
CA GLN A 111 -7.78 -14.74 -37.02
C GLN A 111 -7.19 -14.85 -38.43
N SER A 112 -7.29 -16.05 -39.02
CA SER A 112 -7.09 -16.21 -40.46
C SER A 112 -8.35 -15.75 -41.22
N PRO A 113 -8.21 -15.10 -42.39
CA PRO A 113 -9.35 -14.56 -43.14
C PRO A 113 -10.42 -15.59 -43.51
N ASP A 114 -10.01 -16.84 -43.69
CA ASP A 114 -10.84 -17.97 -44.13
C ASP A 114 -10.97 -19.07 -43.06
N GLY A 115 -10.44 -18.84 -41.85
CA GLY A 115 -10.39 -19.84 -40.78
C GLY A 115 -9.39 -20.98 -41.00
N SER A 116 -8.53 -20.91 -42.03
CA SER A 116 -7.48 -21.90 -42.27
C SER A 116 -6.29 -21.77 -41.30
N GLY A 117 -5.43 -22.79 -41.27
CA GLY A 117 -4.20 -22.77 -40.48
C GLY A 117 -4.39 -23.03 -38.98
N PHE A 118 -3.47 -22.52 -38.17
CA PHE A 118 -3.51 -22.57 -36.71
C PHE A 118 -4.22 -21.33 -36.17
N PRO A 119 -5.25 -21.51 -35.32
CA PRO A 119 -5.94 -20.37 -34.71
C PRO A 119 -5.02 -19.66 -33.71
N GLY A 120 -5.24 -18.35 -33.56
CA GLY A 120 -4.61 -17.59 -32.49
C GLY A 120 -5.23 -17.93 -31.12
N SER A 121 -4.55 -17.52 -30.05
CA SER A 121 -5.09 -17.55 -28.69
C SER A 121 -4.64 -16.32 -27.90
N ALA A 122 -5.48 -15.90 -26.96
CA ALA A 122 -5.19 -14.85 -26.00
C ALA A 122 -5.90 -15.17 -24.68
N GLU A 123 -5.18 -15.08 -23.57
CA GLU A 123 -5.68 -15.28 -22.21
C GLU A 123 -5.05 -14.26 -21.27
N THR A 124 -5.83 -13.74 -20.33
CA THR A 124 -5.32 -12.90 -19.23
C THR A 124 -5.82 -13.43 -17.90
N ARG A 125 -5.01 -13.27 -16.84
CA ARG A 125 -5.41 -13.50 -15.46
C ARG A 125 -4.87 -12.38 -14.59
N SER A 126 -5.63 -11.98 -13.59
CA SER A 126 -5.15 -11.07 -12.58
C SER A 126 -5.73 -11.38 -11.22
N GLY A 127 -5.00 -11.01 -10.18
CA GLY A 127 -5.45 -11.12 -8.81
C GLY A 127 -4.88 -10.00 -7.95
N ALA A 128 -5.67 -9.59 -6.97
CA ALA A 128 -5.26 -8.69 -5.90
C ALA A 128 -5.75 -9.25 -4.57
N TRP A 129 -4.88 -9.20 -3.56
CA TRP A 129 -5.20 -9.56 -2.19
C TRP A 129 -4.71 -8.47 -1.25
N ALA A 130 -5.48 -8.23 -0.21
CA ALA A 130 -5.03 -7.40 0.91
C ALA A 130 -5.44 -8.06 2.21
N TYR A 131 -4.53 -8.10 3.17
CA TYR A 131 -4.79 -8.60 4.52
C TYR A 131 -3.93 -7.87 5.52
N ALA A 132 -4.32 -7.91 6.78
CA ALA A 132 -3.56 -7.34 7.87
C ALA A 132 -3.18 -8.41 8.88
N HIS A 133 -2.10 -8.20 9.62
CA HIS A 133 -1.67 -9.11 10.67
C HIS A 133 -1.01 -8.36 11.83
N ASP A 134 -1.16 -8.89 13.04
CA ASP A 134 -0.58 -8.29 14.24
C ASP A 134 0.92 -8.60 14.34
N VAL A 135 1.70 -7.62 14.80
CA VAL A 135 3.17 -7.74 14.94
C VAL A 135 3.60 -8.90 15.85
N VAL A 136 2.80 -9.20 16.88
CA VAL A 136 3.13 -10.18 17.93
C VAL A 136 2.51 -11.55 17.68
N GLY A 137 1.35 -11.60 17.03
CA GLY A 137 0.54 -12.82 16.90
C GLY A 137 0.64 -13.52 15.55
N GLY A 138 0.96 -12.80 14.48
CA GLY A 138 1.05 -13.35 13.11
C GLY A 138 -0.29 -13.78 12.49
N ASP A 139 -1.39 -13.77 13.24
CA ASP A 139 -2.71 -14.10 12.70
C ASP A 139 -3.17 -13.06 11.69
N ASN A 140 -3.56 -13.53 10.51
CA ASN A 140 -4.15 -12.71 9.46
C ASN A 140 -5.60 -12.36 9.80
N PHE A 141 -5.98 -11.12 9.55
CA PHE A 141 -7.35 -10.61 9.64
C PHE A 141 -7.66 -9.71 8.45
N ALA A 142 -8.96 -9.44 8.22
CA ALA A 142 -9.41 -8.49 7.20
C ALA A 142 -8.91 -8.83 5.77
N LEU A 143 -8.97 -10.11 5.41
CA LEU A 143 -8.61 -10.59 4.06
C LEU A 143 -9.66 -10.16 3.03
N GLY A 144 -9.20 -9.49 1.98
CA GLY A 144 -9.95 -9.25 0.75
C GLY A 144 -9.20 -9.84 -0.44
N GLU A 145 -9.96 -10.36 -1.40
CA GLU A 145 -9.45 -10.95 -2.64
C GLU A 145 -10.31 -10.49 -3.81
N HIS A 146 -9.67 -10.25 -4.94
CA HIS A 146 -10.33 -10.06 -6.23
C HIS A 146 -9.52 -10.70 -7.33
N THR A 147 -10.14 -11.58 -8.12
CA THR A 147 -9.50 -12.23 -9.26
C THR A 147 -10.34 -12.05 -10.52
N THR A 148 -9.66 -11.93 -11.66
CA THR A 148 -10.32 -11.84 -12.96
C THR A 148 -9.57 -12.69 -13.97
N SER A 149 -10.30 -13.22 -14.94
CA SER A 149 -9.74 -13.96 -16.08
C SER A 149 -10.38 -13.46 -17.36
N ASN A 150 -9.59 -13.43 -18.43
CA ASN A 150 -9.99 -12.98 -19.75
C ASN A 150 -10.66 -11.60 -19.75
N LEU A 151 -10.10 -10.65 -18.99
CA LEU A 151 -10.71 -9.35 -18.78
C LEU A 151 -10.74 -8.52 -20.08
N GLN A 152 -11.95 -8.13 -20.49
CA GLN A 152 -12.21 -7.16 -21.56
C GLN A 152 -12.86 -5.91 -20.93
N GLY A 153 -12.12 -4.81 -20.82
CA GLY A 153 -12.58 -3.58 -20.18
C GLY A 153 -12.06 -3.44 -18.76
N HIS A 154 -12.94 -3.22 -17.78
CA HIS A 154 -12.57 -2.83 -16.41
C HIS A 154 -13.15 -3.78 -15.36
N SER A 155 -12.40 -3.96 -14.27
CA SER A 155 -12.87 -4.67 -13.09
C SER A 155 -12.32 -3.99 -11.83
N ASP A 156 -13.12 -3.10 -11.24
CA ASP A 156 -12.76 -2.39 -10.02
C ASP A 156 -13.02 -3.27 -8.78
N PHE A 157 -12.22 -3.09 -7.73
CA PHE A 157 -12.32 -3.82 -6.47
C PHE A 157 -12.21 -2.89 -5.25
N ARG A 158 -12.82 -3.34 -4.15
CA ARG A 158 -12.71 -2.72 -2.83
C ARG A 158 -12.63 -3.80 -1.76
N PHE A 159 -11.62 -3.71 -0.91
CA PHE A 159 -11.46 -4.54 0.28
C PHE A 159 -11.67 -3.67 1.50
N ASP A 160 -12.63 -4.03 2.35
CA ASP A 160 -12.90 -3.36 3.61
C ASP A 160 -12.49 -4.25 4.76
N SER A 161 -11.77 -3.71 5.74
CA SER A 161 -11.36 -4.49 6.91
C SER A 161 -12.50 -4.85 7.86
N GLY A 162 -13.65 -4.21 7.67
CA GLY A 162 -14.67 -4.11 8.71
C GLY A 162 -14.19 -3.30 9.93
N PRO A 163 -14.98 -3.29 11.02
CA PRO A 163 -14.63 -2.56 12.23
C PRO A 163 -13.37 -3.13 12.90
N LEU A 164 -12.40 -2.25 13.17
CA LEU A 164 -11.19 -2.55 13.93
C LEU A 164 -11.17 -1.74 15.23
N ASN A 165 -10.32 -2.16 16.16
CA ASN A 165 -10.05 -1.46 17.41
C ASN A 165 -8.57 -1.58 17.76
N LYS A 166 -7.70 -1.09 16.88
CA LYS A 166 -6.25 -1.28 16.97
C LYS A 166 -5.57 -0.02 17.52
N THR A 167 -4.97 -0.13 18.70
CA THR A 167 -4.11 0.91 19.29
C THR A 167 -2.62 0.58 19.15
N GLN A 168 -2.30 -0.68 18.90
CA GLN A 168 -0.93 -1.16 18.67
C GLN A 168 -0.63 -1.17 17.16
N PRO A 169 0.67 -1.12 16.79
CA PRO A 169 1.08 -1.30 15.41
C PRO A 169 0.63 -2.64 14.83
N PHE A 170 0.32 -2.66 13.54
CA PHE A 170 0.05 -3.86 12.77
C PHE A 170 0.58 -3.69 11.34
N TYR A 171 0.71 -4.80 10.63
CA TYR A 171 1.14 -4.80 9.24
C TYR A 171 -0.06 -4.96 8.31
N LEU A 172 -0.05 -4.24 7.20
CA LEU A 172 -0.95 -4.44 6.07
C LEU A 172 -0.11 -4.95 4.90
N THR A 173 -0.51 -6.07 4.34
CA THR A 173 0.08 -6.65 3.14
C THR A 173 -0.83 -6.42 1.96
N PHE A 174 -0.27 -5.99 0.83
CA PHE A 174 -0.93 -6.01 -0.47
C PHE A 174 -0.12 -6.88 -1.42
N GLU A 175 -0.79 -7.86 -2.02
CA GLU A 175 -0.24 -8.77 -3.01
C GLU A 175 -1.07 -8.70 -4.29
N GLY A 176 -0.44 -8.95 -5.42
CA GLY A 176 -1.15 -9.08 -6.67
C GLY A 176 -0.34 -9.75 -7.75
N TYR A 177 -1.03 -10.23 -8.77
CA TYR A 177 -0.41 -10.72 -9.99
C TYR A 177 -1.19 -10.27 -11.22
N ILE A 178 -0.47 -10.18 -12.32
CA ILE A 178 -1.01 -10.05 -13.67
C ILE A 178 -0.31 -11.05 -14.58
N GLU A 179 -1.07 -11.71 -15.42
CA GLU A 179 -0.60 -12.70 -16.37
C GLU A 179 -1.30 -12.47 -17.70
N GLY A 180 -0.53 -12.53 -18.79
CA GLY A 180 -1.03 -12.50 -20.14
C GLY A 180 -0.32 -13.54 -20.97
N TYR A 181 -1.09 -14.26 -21.79
CA TYR A 181 -0.58 -15.22 -22.76
C TYR A 181 -1.20 -14.95 -24.12
N ALA A 182 -0.39 -14.86 -25.17
CA ALA A 182 -0.87 -14.69 -26.53
C ALA A 182 -0.05 -15.47 -27.55
N ALA A 183 -0.73 -16.16 -28.47
CA ALA A 183 -0.13 -16.82 -29.62
C ALA A 183 -0.81 -16.36 -30.91
N PRO A 184 -0.05 -16.05 -31.99
CA PRO A 184 -0.62 -15.58 -33.24
C PRO A 184 -1.41 -16.67 -33.96
N ALA A 185 -2.40 -16.28 -34.76
CA ALA A 185 -2.91 -17.14 -35.82
C ALA A 185 -1.85 -17.25 -36.93
N ILE A 186 -1.74 -18.44 -37.53
CA ILE A 186 -0.74 -18.74 -38.55
C ILE A 186 -1.40 -19.53 -39.69
N TRP A 187 -1.39 -19.00 -40.90
CA TRP A 187 -1.95 -19.69 -42.07
C TRP A 187 -1.08 -19.53 -43.31
N TYR A 188 -1.33 -20.35 -44.32
CA TYR A 188 -0.63 -20.29 -45.61
C TYR A 188 -1.63 -19.86 -46.68
N GLY A 189 -1.26 -18.86 -47.49
CA GLY A 189 -2.06 -18.48 -48.66
C GLY A 189 -1.87 -19.47 -49.81
N ASN A 190 -2.75 -19.39 -50.80
CA ASN A 190 -2.67 -20.15 -52.04
C ASN A 190 -1.89 -19.42 -53.15
N GLU A 191 -1.11 -18.40 -52.79
CA GLU A 191 -0.40 -17.54 -53.73
C GLU A 191 0.90 -18.20 -54.22
N PRO A 192 1.14 -18.28 -55.55
CA PRO A 192 2.36 -18.86 -56.08
C PRO A 192 3.60 -18.12 -55.59
N GLY A 193 4.57 -18.85 -55.03
CA GLY A 193 5.82 -18.29 -54.53
C GLY A 193 5.79 -17.87 -53.05
N GLN A 194 4.68 -18.07 -52.34
CA GLN A 194 4.64 -17.81 -50.91
C GLN A 194 5.50 -18.82 -50.13
N MET A 195 6.58 -18.33 -49.51
CA MET A 195 7.51 -19.14 -48.70
C MET A 195 7.26 -19.05 -47.19
N TRP A 196 6.58 -18.00 -46.72
CA TRP A 196 6.36 -17.73 -45.30
C TRP A 196 4.87 -17.72 -44.95
N PRO A 197 4.46 -18.25 -43.80
CA PRO A 197 3.07 -18.18 -43.38
C PRO A 197 2.66 -16.74 -43.08
N TYR A 198 1.41 -16.42 -43.39
CA TYR A 198 0.75 -15.23 -42.88
C TYR A 198 0.51 -15.36 -41.38
N ARG A 199 0.46 -14.21 -40.69
CA ARG A 199 0.27 -14.13 -39.25
C ARG A 199 -0.70 -13.02 -38.91
N ASP A 200 -1.56 -13.29 -37.94
CA ASP A 200 -2.34 -12.28 -37.24
C ASP A 200 -2.01 -12.39 -35.75
N TYR A 201 -1.46 -11.32 -35.18
CA TYR A 201 -0.87 -11.35 -33.84
C TYR A 201 -1.95 -11.13 -32.79
N SER A 202 -2.22 -12.17 -32.00
CA SER A 202 -3.03 -12.05 -30.79
C SER A 202 -2.38 -11.13 -29.75
N ARG A 203 -3.20 -10.51 -28.91
CA ARG A 203 -2.80 -9.62 -27.82
C ARG A 203 -3.56 -10.00 -26.55
N ALA A 204 -2.83 -10.06 -25.44
CA ALA A 204 -3.37 -10.27 -24.10
C ALA A 204 -2.77 -9.25 -23.14
N ASP A 205 -3.55 -8.23 -22.79
CA ASP A 205 -3.11 -7.13 -21.94
C ASP A 205 -4.00 -7.05 -20.70
N VAL A 206 -3.41 -7.10 -19.51
CA VAL A 206 -4.08 -6.85 -18.24
C VAL A 206 -3.11 -6.12 -17.33
N ARG A 207 -3.60 -5.10 -16.66
CA ARG A 207 -2.80 -4.24 -15.77
C ARG A 207 -3.62 -3.69 -14.64
N LEU A 208 -2.96 -3.41 -13.53
CA LEU A 208 -3.54 -2.67 -12.42
C LEU A 208 -3.75 -1.21 -12.86
N LYS A 209 -5.00 -0.75 -12.79
CA LYS A 209 -5.40 0.64 -13.03
C LYS A 209 -4.96 1.49 -11.84
N GLY A 210 -4.14 2.49 -12.11
CA GLY A 210 -3.79 3.51 -11.12
C GLY A 210 -4.90 4.55 -10.92
N PRO A 211 -5.02 5.14 -9.71
CA PRO A 211 -4.25 4.82 -8.51
C PRO A 211 -4.83 3.62 -7.74
N LEU A 212 -3.95 2.82 -7.12
CA LEU A 212 -4.32 1.92 -6.03
C LEU A 212 -4.29 2.74 -4.72
N LEU A 213 -5.40 2.77 -4.00
CA LEU A 213 -5.57 3.62 -2.82
C LEU A 213 -5.79 2.78 -1.56
N LEU A 214 -5.06 3.12 -0.50
CA LEU A 214 -5.29 2.62 0.86
C LEU A 214 -5.85 3.77 1.69
N THR A 215 -7.07 3.63 2.22
CA THR A 215 -7.64 4.58 3.18
C THR A 215 -7.70 3.95 4.56
N VAL A 216 -7.06 4.57 5.55
CA VAL A 216 -7.05 4.14 6.95
C VAL A 216 -7.92 5.08 7.78
N TYR A 217 -8.86 4.51 8.52
CA TYR A 217 -9.77 5.25 9.40
C TYR A 217 -9.25 5.22 10.84
N THR A 218 -9.25 6.39 11.48
CA THR A 218 -8.77 6.61 12.84
C THR A 218 -9.78 7.38 13.66
N GLN A 219 -9.70 7.20 14.97
CA GLN A 219 -10.53 7.92 15.94
C GLN A 219 -9.70 8.29 17.16
N ALA A 220 -9.90 9.49 17.69
CA ALA A 220 -9.34 9.88 18.97
C ALA A 220 -9.91 9.02 20.11
N VAL A 221 -9.03 8.53 20.98
CA VAL A 221 -9.33 7.80 22.20
C VAL A 221 -9.16 8.78 23.36
N PRO A 222 -10.23 9.10 24.12
CA PRO A 222 -10.11 9.97 25.28
C PRO A 222 -9.10 9.38 26.28
N GLU A 223 -8.12 10.17 26.69
CA GLU A 223 -7.20 9.72 27.73
C GLU A 223 -7.95 9.46 29.04
N PRO A 224 -7.62 8.38 29.78
CA PRO A 224 -8.20 8.11 31.09
C PRO A 224 -8.03 9.29 32.06
N HIS A 225 -6.94 10.05 31.91
CA HIS A 225 -6.61 11.20 32.74
C HIS A 225 -7.59 12.37 32.55
N THR A 226 -8.21 12.51 31.38
CA THR A 226 -9.24 13.53 31.14
C THR A 226 -10.45 13.29 32.04
N TYR A 227 -10.87 12.02 32.20
CA TYR A 227 -11.93 11.68 33.15
C TYR A 227 -11.48 11.85 34.59
N ALA A 228 -10.24 11.50 34.92
CA ALA A 228 -9.70 11.69 36.26
C ALA A 228 -9.66 13.18 36.66
N MET A 229 -9.24 14.07 35.76
CA MET A 229 -9.23 15.52 35.99
C MET A 229 -10.63 16.10 36.06
N THR A 230 -11.56 15.64 35.22
CA THR A 230 -12.96 16.09 35.27
C THR A 230 -13.62 15.65 36.57
N LEU A 231 -13.41 14.40 36.99
CA LEU A 231 -13.91 13.88 38.27
C LEU A 231 -13.24 14.56 39.48
N ALA A 232 -11.94 14.82 39.42
CA ALA A 232 -11.23 15.59 40.45
C ALA A 232 -11.78 17.02 40.56
N GLY A 233 -12.03 17.68 39.43
CA GLY A 233 -12.65 19.01 39.38
C GLY A 233 -14.05 19.01 39.99
N LEU A 234 -14.88 18.02 39.65
CA LEU A 234 -16.22 17.85 40.23
C LEU A 234 -16.18 17.57 41.73
N ALA A 235 -15.27 16.70 42.19
CA ALA A 235 -15.08 16.40 43.60
C ALA A 235 -14.67 17.64 44.41
N LEU A 236 -13.81 18.49 43.83
CA LEU A 236 -13.35 19.72 44.45
C LEU A 236 -14.49 20.75 44.57
N LEU A 237 -15.30 20.92 43.52
CA LEU A 237 -16.51 21.76 43.55
C LEU A 237 -17.53 21.27 44.59
N ALA A 238 -17.79 19.96 44.65
CA ALA A 238 -18.68 19.37 45.64
C ALA A 238 -18.16 19.58 47.08
N GLY A 239 -16.85 19.45 47.30
CA GLY A 239 -16.19 19.71 48.57
C GLY A 239 -16.33 21.16 49.03
N VAL A 240 -16.10 22.12 48.13
CA VAL A 240 -16.27 23.56 48.41
C VAL A 240 -17.73 23.89 48.74
N ALA A 241 -18.69 23.38 47.96
CA ALA A 241 -20.12 23.58 48.22
C ALA A 241 -20.55 23.02 49.59
N ARG A 242 -20.03 21.84 49.97
CA ARG A 242 -20.31 21.22 51.27
C ARG A 242 -19.71 22.01 52.44
N ARG A 243 -18.51 22.57 52.27
CA ARG A 243 -17.87 23.43 53.28
C ARG A 243 -18.65 24.73 53.50
N ARG A 244 -19.13 25.38 52.43
CA ARG A 244 -19.94 26.61 52.55
C ARG A 244 -21.28 26.37 53.25
N LYS A 245 -21.96 25.24 52.97
CA LYS A 245 -23.21 24.86 53.67
C LYS A 245 -23.02 24.60 55.17
N ARG A 246 -21.87 24.07 55.60
CA ARG A 246 -21.56 23.88 57.03
C ARG A 246 -21.30 25.21 57.74
N ALA A 247 -20.54 26.11 57.12
CA ALA A 247 -20.28 27.44 57.69
C ALA A 247 -21.56 28.28 57.83
N ALA A 248 -22.46 28.23 56.84
CA ALA A 248 -23.75 28.92 56.90
C ALA A 248 -24.70 28.38 57.98
N ARG A 249 -24.63 27.08 58.30
CA ARG A 249 -25.42 26.48 59.40
C ARG A 249 -24.85 26.81 60.78
N ALA A 250 -23.53 26.91 60.90
CA ALA A 250 -22.87 27.29 62.17
C ALA A 250 -23.10 28.77 62.52
N GLY A 251 -23.21 29.66 61.52
CA GLY A 251 -23.54 31.08 61.74
C GLY A 251 -25.01 31.37 62.01
N ALA A 252 -25.92 30.40 61.85
CA ALA A 252 -27.36 30.55 62.12
C ALA A 252 -27.76 30.02 63.52
N GLN A 253 -26.80 29.56 64.33
CA GLN A 253 -27.00 29.09 65.71
C GLN A 253 -26.31 29.97 66.77
N ALA A 254 -25.80 31.13 66.36
CA ALA A 254 -25.35 32.20 67.26
C ALA A 254 -26.37 33.34 67.24
#